data_AF-A4H4V4-F1
#
_entry.id   AF-A4H4V4-F1
#
_cell.length_a   1.000
_cell.length_b   1.000
_cell.length_c   1.000
_cell.angle_alpha   90.00
_cell.angle_beta   90.00
_cell.angle_gamma   90.00
#
_symmetry.space_group_name_H-M   'P 1'
#
loop_
_entity.id
_entity.type
_entity.pdbx_description
1 polymer ?
#
loop_
_entity_poly.entity_id
_entity_poly.type
_entity_poly.pdbx_seq_one_letter_code
_entity_poly.pdbx_strand_id
1 'polypeptide(L)'
;MLAGWCVGVALCIAAGTTVVLCRSYDTPPYLIPYYLRDVRSRFLHYASVRKRKGGPMYMTVEDFVLALLASPEKVLPNPAIVQDLQRLFESMDANGDGYISFPEFRFLMSLLTSNPRDVETLFRIVDTDKSGTLSLEEFANVLRGATKDEAVVRSLLKPSTRRNGVVRALFGDEAAPRKCSLSELEAVIRSVRTEVWKAEFRQYDVEQHDCITAEEFAALIARQVLGSHLPYYLVENIRCLHGSGDVVTLNMWLGLNEAMLYADQLAAHVEMFLSSGMSVTKRDFHRLMSMTEVSALPNTTVDIIFALFDKNGDGSMEIDEFLFIMRNKVRYHYSVPPRMRKSLPRRFLECSSELLADLGR
;
A
#
# COMPACT_ATOMS: atom_id res chain seq x y z
N MET A 1 19.27 27.88 1.42
CA MET A 1 19.48 28.38 2.79
C MET A 1 18.51 27.67 3.72
N LEU A 2 18.90 26.54 4.28
CA LEU A 2 18.09 25.74 5.20
C LEU A 2 18.68 25.88 6.60
N ALA A 3 18.05 26.70 7.43
CA ALA A 3 18.37 26.79 8.86
C ALA A 3 17.60 25.67 9.60
N GLY A 4 18.20 24.48 9.63
CA GLY A 4 17.72 23.39 10.48
C GLY A 4 18.11 23.66 11.94
N TRP A 5 17.13 23.72 12.83
CA TRP A 5 17.37 23.92 14.26
C TRP A 5 17.86 22.61 14.89
N CYS A 6 19.13 22.55 15.29
CA CYS A 6 19.67 21.43 16.07
C CYS A 6 19.12 21.48 17.50
N VAL A 7 18.38 20.46 17.93
CA VAL A 7 18.04 20.26 19.35
C VAL A 7 19.12 19.36 19.95
N GLY A 8 20.04 19.95 20.73
CA GLY A 8 21.03 19.21 21.49
C GLY A 8 20.46 18.73 22.82
N VAL A 9 20.54 17.43 23.10
CA VAL A 9 20.31 16.87 24.45
C VAL A 9 21.67 16.74 25.13
N ALA A 10 21.91 17.55 26.16
CA ALA A 10 23.10 17.42 26.99
C ALA A 10 22.84 16.39 28.10
N LEU A 11 23.46 15.21 27.99
CA LEU A 11 23.57 14.28 29.11
C LEU A 11 24.84 14.61 29.89
N CYS A 12 24.67 15.20 31.07
CA CYS A 12 25.78 15.39 32.02
C CYS A 12 26.05 14.08 32.76
N ILE A 13 26.98 13.28 32.24
CA ILE A 13 27.62 12.23 33.03
C ILE A 13 28.86 12.87 33.67
N ALA A 14 29.04 12.68 34.98
CA ALA A 14 30.19 13.19 35.71
C ALA A 14 31.47 12.65 35.05
N ALA A 15 32.32 13.56 34.58
CA ALA A 15 33.51 13.37 33.74
C ALA A 15 33.25 13.32 32.21
N GLY A 16 32.97 14.49 31.64
CA GLY A 16 33.05 14.75 30.19
C GLY A 16 31.70 15.07 29.57
N THR A 17 31.53 16.32 29.12
CA THR A 17 30.39 16.72 28.29
C THR A 17 30.56 16.16 26.88
N THR A 18 30.06 14.94 26.65
CA THR A 18 29.84 14.43 25.31
C THR A 18 28.56 15.05 24.75
N VAL A 19 28.70 15.99 23.81
CA VAL A 19 27.56 16.48 23.03
C VAL A 19 27.25 15.42 21.97
N VAL A 20 26.23 14.60 22.23
CA VAL A 20 25.67 13.74 21.20
C VAL A 20 24.81 14.63 20.29
N LEU A 21 25.36 14.98 19.13
CA LEU A 21 24.57 15.59 18.06
C LEU A 21 23.67 14.51 17.48
N CYS A 22 22.47 14.34 18.04
CA CYS A 22 21.41 13.65 17.35
C CYS A 22 21.06 14.47 16.11
N ARG A 23 21.50 14.03 14.92
CA ARG A 23 20.83 14.47 13.70
C ARG A 23 19.34 14.18 13.91
N SER A 24 18.49 15.19 13.72
CA SER A 24 17.07 14.89 13.51
C SER A 24 17.06 13.89 12.36
N TYR A 25 16.62 12.67 12.63
CA TYR A 25 16.41 11.70 11.57
C TYR A 25 15.30 12.29 10.71
N ASP A 26 15.68 13.03 9.67
CA ASP A 26 14.76 13.50 8.66
C ASP A 26 13.99 12.27 8.20
N THR A 27 12.68 12.31 8.42
CA THR A 27 11.82 11.21 7.99
C THR A 27 12.03 11.05 6.49
N PRO A 28 12.42 9.86 6.01
CA PRO A 28 12.74 9.71 4.60
C PRO A 28 11.59 10.22 3.72
N PRO A 29 11.88 11.05 2.69
CA PRO A 29 10.85 11.80 1.96
C PRO A 29 9.88 10.89 1.20
N TYR A 30 10.29 9.66 0.91
CA TYR A 30 9.47 8.65 0.24
C TYR A 30 8.40 8.01 1.14
N LEU A 31 8.45 8.19 2.47
CA LEU A 31 7.45 7.62 3.38
C LEU A 31 6.12 8.37 3.32
N ILE A 32 5.01 7.63 3.26
CA ILE A 32 3.67 8.23 3.36
C ILE A 32 3.44 8.73 4.79
N PRO A 33 3.15 10.04 4.97
CA PRO A 33 2.83 10.62 6.27
C PRO A 33 1.70 9.86 6.99
N TYR A 34 1.82 9.71 8.31
CA TYR A 34 0.90 8.86 9.08
C TYR A 34 -0.59 9.24 8.92
N TYR A 35 -0.89 10.53 8.76
CA TYR A 35 -2.26 11.03 8.62
C TYR A 35 -2.88 10.71 7.26
N LEU A 36 -2.07 10.40 6.25
CA LEU A 36 -2.53 9.94 4.94
C LEU A 36 -2.73 8.43 4.90
N ARG A 37 -2.40 7.68 5.96
CA ARG A 37 -2.55 6.21 5.93
C ARG A 37 -3.98 5.73 6.19
N ASP A 38 -4.79 6.57 6.81
CA ASP A 38 -6.24 6.34 6.99
C ASP A 38 -7.00 6.85 5.75
N VAL A 39 -7.90 6.02 5.21
CA VAL A 39 -8.65 6.32 3.97
C VAL A 39 -9.45 7.61 4.08
N ARG A 40 -10.09 7.82 5.23
CA ARG A 40 -10.95 8.99 5.43
C ARG A 40 -10.14 10.26 5.54
N SER A 41 -9.07 10.22 6.33
CA SER A 41 -8.15 11.34 6.49
C SER A 41 -7.47 11.69 5.17
N ARG A 42 -7.03 10.68 4.41
CA ARG A 42 -6.51 10.83 3.04
C ARG A 42 -7.54 11.48 2.13
N PHE A 43 -8.77 10.95 2.10
CA PHE A 43 -9.82 11.50 1.25
C PHE A 43 -10.07 12.99 1.53
N LEU A 44 -10.27 13.33 2.81
CA LEU A 44 -10.53 14.71 3.22
C LEU A 44 -9.34 15.64 3.02
N HIS A 45 -8.12 15.10 3.00
CA HIS A 45 -6.92 15.90 2.77
C HIS A 45 -6.85 16.39 1.32
N TYR A 46 -7.20 15.54 0.35
CA TYR A 46 -7.06 15.88 -1.09
C TYR A 46 -8.36 16.40 -1.72
N ALA A 47 -9.53 15.91 -1.32
CA ALA A 47 -10.79 16.35 -1.90
C ALA A 47 -10.92 17.88 -1.83
N SER A 48 -11.25 18.51 -2.96
CA SER A 48 -11.30 19.97 -3.09
C SER A 48 -12.72 20.52 -3.36
N VAL A 49 -13.66 19.69 -3.84
CA VAL A 49 -14.94 20.16 -4.37
C VAL A 49 -16.11 19.91 -3.41
N ARG A 50 -17.05 20.87 -3.35
CA ARG A 50 -18.39 20.68 -2.77
C ARG A 50 -19.46 21.09 -3.77
N LYS A 51 -20.42 20.21 -4.04
CA LYS A 51 -21.55 20.49 -4.95
C LYS A 51 -22.56 21.48 -4.36
N ARG A 52 -22.62 21.60 -3.04
CA ARG A 52 -23.48 22.55 -2.31
C ARG A 52 -22.79 23.02 -1.03
N LYS A 53 -23.10 24.23 -0.57
CA LYS A 53 -22.59 24.76 0.71
C LYS A 53 -22.95 23.81 1.86
N GLY A 54 -21.95 23.44 2.66
CA GLY A 54 -22.09 22.48 3.76
C GLY A 54 -22.32 21.02 3.35
N GLY A 55 -22.35 20.71 2.04
CA GLY A 55 -22.49 19.35 1.52
C GLY A 55 -21.21 18.52 1.63
N PRO A 56 -21.24 17.22 1.29
CA PRO A 56 -20.04 16.37 1.33
C PRO A 56 -18.95 16.86 0.37
N MET A 57 -17.70 16.48 0.67
CA MET A 57 -16.53 16.72 -0.18
C MET A 57 -16.46 15.68 -1.30
N TYR A 58 -15.94 16.09 -2.43
CA TYR A 58 -15.72 15.27 -3.63
C TYR A 58 -14.33 15.55 -4.19
N MET A 59 -13.78 14.55 -4.89
CA MET A 59 -12.49 14.64 -5.58
C MET A 59 -12.69 14.88 -7.07
N THR A 60 -11.89 15.78 -7.63
CA THR A 60 -11.62 15.83 -9.08
C THR A 60 -10.72 14.67 -9.49
N VAL A 61 -10.44 14.51 -10.79
CA VAL A 61 -9.43 13.55 -11.26
C VAL A 61 -8.04 13.85 -10.69
N GLU A 62 -7.66 15.11 -10.59
CA GLU A 62 -6.37 15.53 -10.01
C GLU A 62 -6.29 15.18 -8.52
N ASP A 63 -7.34 15.51 -7.75
CA ASP A 63 -7.42 15.15 -6.32
C ASP A 63 -7.35 13.64 -6.14
N PHE A 64 -8.02 12.89 -7.02
CA PHE A 64 -8.05 11.43 -7.02
C PHE A 64 -6.65 10.85 -7.23
N VAL A 65 -5.91 11.32 -8.24
CA VAL A 65 -4.54 10.85 -8.51
C VAL A 65 -3.61 11.22 -7.36
N LEU A 66 -3.68 12.45 -6.85
CA LEU A 66 -2.90 12.88 -5.68
C LEU A 66 -3.18 12.02 -4.45
N ALA A 67 -4.45 11.69 -4.21
CA ALA A 67 -4.87 10.84 -3.11
C ALA A 67 -4.40 9.39 -3.29
N LEU A 68 -4.57 8.82 -4.48
CA LEU A 68 -4.19 7.46 -4.79
C LEU A 68 -2.69 7.25 -4.58
N LEU A 69 -1.88 8.19 -5.08
CA LEU A 69 -0.43 8.18 -4.95
C LEU A 69 0.05 8.71 -3.58
N ALA A 70 -0.84 9.25 -2.74
CA ALA A 70 -0.54 9.84 -1.44
C ALA A 70 0.62 10.86 -1.46
N SER A 71 0.60 11.78 -2.44
CA SER A 71 1.63 12.82 -2.59
C SER A 71 1.59 13.82 -1.42
N PRO A 72 2.62 13.90 -0.56
CA PRO A 72 2.58 14.74 0.66
C PRO A 72 2.40 16.24 0.36
N GLU A 73 2.98 16.71 -0.74
CA GLU A 73 3.02 18.13 -1.10
C GLU A 73 1.88 18.55 -2.05
N LYS A 74 0.97 17.62 -2.37
CA LYS A 74 -0.08 17.83 -3.39
C LYS A 74 0.45 18.23 -4.76
N VAL A 75 1.69 17.85 -5.07
CA VAL A 75 2.32 18.06 -6.37
C VAL A 75 2.55 16.68 -7.01
N LEU A 76 2.25 16.58 -8.31
CA LEU A 76 2.58 15.40 -9.09
C LEU A 76 3.94 15.61 -9.77
N PRO A 77 4.91 14.70 -9.58
CA PRO A 77 6.20 14.77 -10.28
C PRO A 77 6.03 14.72 -11.80
N ASN A 78 5.08 13.92 -12.27
CA ASN A 78 4.76 13.77 -13.69
C ASN A 78 3.25 14.00 -13.93
N PRO A 79 2.84 15.09 -14.62
CA PRO A 79 1.44 15.38 -14.88
C PRO A 79 0.78 14.38 -15.86
N ALA A 80 1.58 13.64 -16.66
CA ALA A 80 1.05 12.62 -17.57
C ALA A 80 0.32 11.50 -16.83
N ILE A 81 0.65 11.26 -15.56
CA ILE A 81 0.00 10.24 -14.72
C ILE A 81 -1.51 10.53 -14.57
N VAL A 82 -1.93 11.80 -14.63
CA VAL A 82 -3.36 12.16 -14.59
C VAL A 82 -4.10 11.58 -15.80
N GLN A 83 -3.50 11.65 -16.98
CA GLN A 83 -4.08 11.11 -18.20
C GLN A 83 -4.08 9.58 -18.18
N ASP A 84 -3.02 8.96 -17.66
CA ASP A 84 -2.93 7.51 -17.52
C ASP A 84 -4.04 6.95 -16.62
N LEU A 85 -4.33 7.64 -15.52
CA LEU A 85 -5.34 7.22 -14.54
C LEU A 85 -6.75 7.72 -14.84
N GLN A 86 -6.96 8.45 -15.94
CA GLN A 86 -8.27 8.95 -16.34
C GLN A 86 -9.29 7.82 -16.50
N ARG A 87 -8.90 6.70 -17.12
CA ARG A 87 -9.78 5.53 -17.27
C ARG A 87 -10.12 4.88 -15.94
N LEU A 88 -9.15 4.82 -15.02
CA LEU A 88 -9.39 4.29 -13.68
C LEU A 88 -10.37 5.18 -12.92
N PHE A 89 -10.20 6.50 -13.01
CA PHE A 89 -11.12 7.48 -12.43
C PHE A 89 -12.55 7.28 -12.95
N GLU A 90 -12.73 7.23 -14.27
CA GLU A 90 -14.04 6.98 -14.90
C GLU A 90 -14.64 5.63 -14.50
N SER A 91 -13.79 4.62 -14.26
CA SER A 91 -14.24 3.32 -13.79
C SER A 91 -14.73 3.33 -12.33
N MET A 92 -14.28 4.28 -11.52
CA MET A 92 -14.68 4.44 -10.12
C MET A 92 -15.84 5.41 -9.93
N ASP A 93 -16.03 6.37 -10.85
CA ASP A 93 -17.18 7.28 -10.90
C ASP A 93 -18.44 6.53 -11.35
N ALA A 94 -19.03 5.80 -10.41
CA ALA A 94 -20.11 4.85 -10.68
C ALA A 94 -21.44 5.55 -11.01
N ASN A 95 -21.66 6.77 -10.50
CA ASN A 95 -22.84 7.55 -10.80
C ASN A 95 -22.70 8.47 -12.03
N GLY A 96 -21.48 8.59 -12.58
CA GLY A 96 -21.16 9.34 -13.79
C GLY A 96 -21.26 10.86 -13.58
N ASP A 97 -21.04 11.33 -12.36
CA ASP A 97 -21.21 12.74 -12.02
C ASP A 97 -19.95 13.59 -12.21
N GLY A 98 -18.86 12.97 -12.68
CA GLY A 98 -17.57 13.60 -12.96
C GLY A 98 -16.71 13.81 -11.71
N TYR A 99 -17.10 13.25 -10.56
CA TYR A 99 -16.37 13.37 -9.30
C TYR A 99 -16.35 12.06 -8.53
N ILE A 100 -15.32 11.86 -7.70
CA ILE A 100 -15.26 10.72 -6.79
C ILE A 100 -15.75 11.12 -5.41
N SER A 101 -16.79 10.44 -4.94
CA SER A 101 -17.31 10.54 -3.58
C SER A 101 -16.51 9.66 -2.60
N PHE A 102 -16.67 9.91 -1.29
CA PHE A 102 -15.97 9.09 -0.28
C PHE A 102 -16.29 7.58 -0.37
N PRO A 103 -17.56 7.14 -0.57
CA PRO A 103 -17.86 5.73 -0.77
C PRO A 103 -17.17 5.11 -2.00
N GLU A 104 -17.08 5.84 -3.11
CA GLU A 104 -16.40 5.37 -4.35
C GLU A 104 -14.89 5.26 -4.14
N PHE A 105 -14.26 6.27 -3.52
CA PHE A 105 -12.84 6.20 -3.17
C PHE A 105 -12.56 5.03 -2.22
N ARG A 106 -13.42 4.82 -1.24
CA ARG A 106 -13.28 3.71 -0.29
C ARG A 106 -13.50 2.35 -0.93
N PHE A 107 -14.40 2.26 -1.91
CA PHE A 107 -14.58 1.06 -2.73
C PHE A 107 -13.29 0.74 -3.49
N LEU A 108 -12.70 1.70 -4.20
CA LEU A 108 -11.39 1.52 -4.86
C LEU A 108 -10.34 0.99 -3.89
N MET A 109 -10.18 1.67 -2.77
CA MET A 109 -9.20 1.29 -1.76
C MET A 109 -9.43 -0.15 -1.27
N SER A 110 -10.68 -0.57 -1.12
CA SER A 110 -11.02 -1.96 -0.75
C SER A 110 -10.62 -2.97 -1.82
N LEU A 111 -10.78 -2.63 -3.11
CA LEU A 111 -10.32 -3.48 -4.22
C LEU A 111 -8.79 -3.60 -4.24
N LEU A 112 -8.07 -2.52 -3.95
CA LEU A 112 -6.60 -2.53 -3.92
C LEU A 112 -6.06 -3.44 -2.81
N THR A 113 -6.78 -3.59 -1.71
CA THR A 113 -6.30 -4.29 -0.50
C THR A 113 -6.96 -5.61 -0.21
N SER A 114 -7.85 -6.07 -1.07
CA SER A 114 -8.50 -7.36 -0.91
C SER A 114 -7.49 -8.50 -1.09
N ASN A 115 -7.43 -9.45 -0.16
CA ASN A 115 -6.65 -10.65 -0.40
C ASN A 115 -7.37 -11.49 -1.48
N PRO A 116 -6.72 -11.92 -2.57
CA PRO A 116 -7.35 -12.77 -3.58
C PRO A 116 -8.05 -14.00 -2.99
N ARG A 117 -7.45 -14.66 -1.98
CA ARG A 117 -8.06 -15.81 -1.31
C ARG A 117 -9.30 -15.46 -0.50
N ASP A 118 -9.30 -14.29 0.15
CA ASP A 118 -10.46 -13.81 0.89
C ASP A 118 -11.62 -13.53 -0.08
N VAL A 119 -11.32 -12.96 -1.26
CA VAL A 119 -12.32 -12.73 -2.31
C VAL A 119 -12.90 -14.04 -2.81
N GLU A 120 -12.06 -15.02 -3.15
CA GLU A 120 -12.50 -16.35 -3.58
C GLU A 120 -13.33 -17.06 -2.50
N THR A 121 -12.88 -17.01 -1.25
CA THR A 121 -13.57 -17.63 -0.11
C THR A 121 -14.93 -16.97 0.14
N LEU A 122 -14.99 -15.64 0.18
CA LEU A 122 -16.24 -14.90 0.36
C LEU A 122 -17.19 -15.12 -0.81
N PHE A 123 -16.68 -15.20 -2.05
CA PHE A 123 -17.49 -15.54 -3.22
C PHE A 123 -18.19 -16.89 -3.02
N ARG A 124 -17.44 -17.94 -2.63
CA ARG A 124 -18.00 -19.28 -2.38
C ARG A 124 -19.00 -19.33 -1.22
N ILE A 125 -18.80 -18.51 -0.20
CA ILE A 125 -19.73 -18.42 0.94
C ILE A 125 -21.06 -17.79 0.50
N VAL A 126 -21.00 -16.77 -0.36
CA VAL A 126 -22.18 -16.00 -0.77
C VAL A 126 -22.93 -16.66 -1.94
N ASP A 127 -22.23 -17.36 -2.84
CA ASP A 127 -22.79 -18.16 -3.96
C ASP A 127 -23.44 -19.46 -3.43
N THR A 128 -24.45 -19.31 -2.58
CA THR A 128 -25.14 -20.42 -1.88
C THR A 128 -25.87 -21.36 -2.84
N ASP A 129 -26.33 -20.84 -3.99
CA ASP A 129 -26.97 -21.61 -5.04
C ASP A 129 -25.96 -22.30 -5.98
N LYS A 130 -24.65 -22.08 -5.77
CA LYS A 130 -23.55 -22.58 -6.59
C LYS A 130 -23.73 -22.26 -8.07
N SER A 131 -24.30 -21.09 -8.36
CA SER A 131 -24.50 -20.65 -9.74
C SER A 131 -23.18 -20.32 -10.44
N GLY A 132 -22.09 -20.13 -9.67
CA GLY A 132 -20.79 -19.68 -10.17
C GLY A 132 -20.79 -18.19 -10.52
N THR A 133 -21.85 -17.46 -10.14
CA THR A 133 -22.06 -16.06 -10.47
C THR A 133 -22.70 -15.30 -9.31
N LEU A 134 -22.36 -14.02 -9.12
CA LEU A 134 -22.97 -13.19 -8.09
C LEU A 134 -23.86 -12.12 -8.70
N SER A 135 -25.03 -11.92 -8.09
CA SER A 135 -25.81 -10.70 -8.23
C SER A 135 -25.16 -9.52 -7.51
N LEU A 136 -25.62 -8.30 -7.80
CA LEU A 136 -25.13 -7.08 -7.12
C LEU A 136 -25.37 -7.13 -5.60
N GLU A 137 -26.50 -7.69 -5.16
CA GLU A 137 -26.84 -7.80 -3.74
C GLU A 137 -25.90 -8.75 -3.00
N GLU A 138 -25.62 -9.89 -3.61
CA GLU A 138 -24.65 -10.87 -3.13
C GLU A 138 -23.23 -10.27 -3.07
N PHE A 139 -22.81 -9.59 -4.13
CA PHE A 139 -21.53 -8.89 -4.13
C PHE A 139 -21.43 -7.81 -3.04
N ALA A 140 -22.51 -7.08 -2.79
CA ALA A 140 -22.56 -6.11 -1.70
C ALA A 140 -22.38 -6.78 -0.33
N ASN A 141 -22.89 -8.01 -0.15
CA ASN A 141 -22.65 -8.81 1.05
C ASN A 141 -21.19 -9.32 1.15
N VAL A 142 -20.56 -9.71 0.03
CA VAL A 142 -19.12 -10.02 -0.02
C VAL A 142 -18.30 -8.82 0.47
N LEU A 143 -18.57 -7.63 -0.05
CA LEU A 143 -17.89 -6.41 0.38
C LEU A 143 -18.18 -6.04 1.82
N ARG A 144 -19.40 -6.29 2.32
CA ARG A 144 -19.73 -6.13 3.74
C ARG A 144 -18.80 -6.98 4.61
N GLY A 145 -18.59 -8.24 4.24
CA GLY A 145 -17.68 -9.15 4.95
C GLY A 145 -16.23 -8.70 4.89
N ALA A 146 -15.75 -8.30 3.70
CA ALA A 146 -14.36 -7.88 3.49
C ALA A 146 -14.01 -6.54 4.16
N THR A 147 -14.93 -5.57 4.15
CA THR A 147 -14.63 -4.18 4.55
C THR A 147 -15.21 -3.79 5.91
N LYS A 148 -16.24 -4.51 6.39
CA LYS A 148 -17.06 -4.16 7.55
C LYS A 148 -17.67 -2.75 7.47
N ASP A 149 -17.83 -2.20 6.27
CA ASP A 149 -18.32 -0.83 6.05
C ASP A 149 -19.70 -0.79 5.40
N GLU A 150 -20.73 -0.54 6.20
CA GLU A 150 -22.11 -0.43 5.73
C GLU A 150 -22.37 0.76 4.78
N ALA A 151 -21.56 1.82 4.84
CA ALA A 151 -21.77 3.00 3.99
C ALA A 151 -21.42 2.69 2.53
N VAL A 152 -20.37 1.90 2.30
CA VAL A 152 -19.97 1.43 0.96
C VAL A 152 -21.07 0.54 0.37
N VAL A 153 -21.54 -0.44 1.14
CA VAL A 153 -22.60 -1.37 0.75
C VAL A 153 -23.87 -0.63 0.34
N ARG A 154 -24.35 0.31 1.18
CA ARG A 154 -25.53 1.12 0.86
C ARG A 154 -25.33 2.01 -0.37
N SER A 155 -24.11 2.44 -0.66
CA SER A 155 -23.82 3.25 -1.84
C SER A 155 -23.88 2.42 -3.12
N LEU A 156 -23.37 1.18 -3.08
CA LEU A 156 -23.37 0.27 -4.24
C LEU A 156 -24.77 -0.20 -4.64
N LEU A 157 -25.66 -0.39 -3.67
CA LEU A 157 -27.04 -0.82 -3.92
C LEU A 157 -27.96 0.30 -4.44
N LYS A 158 -27.48 1.54 -4.60
CA LYS A 158 -28.31 2.61 -5.15
C LYS A 158 -28.50 2.43 -6.67
N PRO A 159 -29.71 2.68 -7.19
CA PRO A 159 -29.99 2.68 -8.63
C PRO A 159 -29.03 3.54 -9.46
N SER A 160 -28.62 4.68 -8.90
CA SER A 160 -27.70 5.62 -9.54
C SER A 160 -26.30 5.05 -9.80
N THR A 161 -25.90 4.00 -9.07
CA THR A 161 -24.53 3.47 -9.05
C THR A 161 -24.26 2.49 -10.20
N ARG A 162 -25.29 2.09 -10.95
CA ARG A 162 -25.15 1.25 -12.15
C ARG A 162 -25.04 2.06 -13.45
N ARG A 163 -24.86 3.38 -13.37
CA ARG A 163 -24.82 4.24 -14.57
C ARG A 163 -23.50 4.15 -15.32
N ASN A 164 -22.39 3.92 -14.61
CA ASN A 164 -21.07 3.88 -15.21
C ASN A 164 -20.09 2.96 -14.44
N GLY A 165 -18.91 2.81 -15.01
CA GLY A 165 -17.73 2.26 -14.34
C GLY A 165 -17.77 0.77 -14.04
N VAL A 166 -17.03 0.37 -13.01
CA VAL A 166 -16.81 -1.04 -12.63
C VAL A 166 -18.11 -1.73 -12.23
N VAL A 167 -19.00 -1.04 -11.52
CA VAL A 167 -20.27 -1.63 -11.06
C VAL A 167 -21.16 -1.96 -12.26
N ARG A 168 -21.25 -1.05 -13.24
CA ARG A 168 -21.95 -1.31 -14.51
C ARG A 168 -21.28 -2.41 -15.31
N ALA A 169 -19.95 -2.41 -15.41
CA ALA A 169 -19.23 -3.44 -16.15
C ALA A 169 -19.45 -4.85 -15.58
N LEU A 170 -19.51 -4.99 -14.25
CA LEU A 170 -19.74 -6.28 -13.58
C LEU A 170 -21.22 -6.70 -13.55
N PHE A 171 -22.16 -5.76 -13.35
CA PHE A 171 -23.57 -6.09 -13.05
C PHE A 171 -24.59 -5.55 -14.06
N GLY A 172 -24.13 -4.92 -15.13
CA GLY A 172 -25.00 -4.33 -16.15
C GLY A 172 -25.76 -3.10 -15.64
N ASP A 173 -26.62 -2.57 -16.53
CA ASP A 173 -27.51 -1.44 -16.22
C ASP A 173 -28.79 -1.91 -15.54
N GLU A 174 -29.59 -0.97 -15.01
CA GLU A 174 -30.91 -1.30 -14.44
C GLU A 174 -31.84 -1.99 -15.43
N ALA A 175 -31.78 -1.60 -16.71
CA ALA A 175 -32.61 -2.16 -17.77
C ALA A 175 -32.19 -3.59 -18.16
N ALA A 176 -30.94 -3.97 -17.90
CA ALA A 176 -30.37 -5.27 -18.27
C ALA A 176 -29.41 -5.74 -17.17
N PRO A 177 -29.92 -6.17 -16.01
CA PRO A 177 -29.08 -6.65 -14.92
C PRO A 177 -28.37 -7.95 -15.34
N ARG A 178 -27.09 -8.07 -14.98
CA ARG A 178 -26.29 -9.29 -15.14
C ARG A 178 -25.68 -9.72 -13.82
N LYS A 179 -25.33 -11.00 -13.73
CA LYS A 179 -24.51 -11.54 -12.65
C LYS A 179 -23.04 -11.60 -13.11
N CYS A 180 -22.09 -11.40 -12.20
CA CYS A 180 -20.67 -11.47 -12.51
C CYS A 180 -20.07 -12.81 -12.05
N SER A 181 -19.17 -13.39 -12.83
CA SER A 181 -18.40 -14.57 -12.38
C SER A 181 -17.24 -14.17 -11.46
N LEU A 182 -16.67 -15.15 -10.75
CA LEU A 182 -15.44 -14.94 -9.97
C LEU A 182 -14.29 -14.46 -10.87
N SER A 183 -14.13 -15.07 -12.05
CA SER A 183 -13.07 -14.72 -13.00
C SER A 183 -13.17 -13.28 -13.51
N GLU A 184 -14.38 -12.78 -13.75
CA GLU A 184 -14.62 -11.39 -14.14
C GLU A 184 -14.26 -10.43 -13.00
N LEU A 185 -14.66 -10.75 -11.76
CA LEU A 185 -14.34 -9.94 -10.58
C LEU A 185 -12.83 -9.87 -10.35
N GLU A 186 -12.13 -11.01 -10.42
CA GLU A 186 -10.68 -11.08 -10.28
C GLU A 186 -9.96 -10.32 -11.39
N ALA A 187 -10.46 -10.39 -12.63
CA ALA A 187 -9.90 -9.64 -13.75
C ALA A 187 -10.01 -8.12 -13.53
N VAL A 188 -11.14 -7.64 -13.01
CA VAL A 188 -11.32 -6.23 -12.66
C VAL A 188 -10.38 -5.81 -11.52
N ILE A 189 -10.32 -6.59 -10.43
CA ILE A 189 -9.43 -6.28 -9.30
C ILE A 189 -7.97 -6.22 -9.77
N ARG A 190 -7.55 -7.20 -10.59
CA ARG A 190 -6.20 -7.27 -11.17
C ARG A 190 -5.92 -6.04 -12.04
N SER A 191 -6.83 -5.70 -12.95
CA SER A 191 -6.71 -4.53 -13.82
C SER A 191 -6.54 -3.24 -13.02
N VAL A 192 -7.39 -3.01 -12.01
CA VAL A 192 -7.31 -1.85 -11.12
C VAL A 192 -5.96 -1.78 -10.41
N ARG A 193 -5.48 -2.89 -9.84
CA ARG A 193 -4.15 -2.94 -9.19
C ARG A 193 -3.02 -2.63 -10.15
N THR A 194 -3.04 -3.24 -11.33
CA THR A 194 -2.02 -3.05 -12.35
C THR A 194 -1.91 -1.57 -12.77
N GLU A 195 -3.03 -0.88 -12.94
CA GLU A 195 -3.01 0.56 -13.27
C GLU A 195 -2.43 1.42 -12.13
N VAL A 196 -2.75 1.08 -10.87
CA VAL A 196 -2.17 1.77 -9.71
C VAL A 196 -0.66 1.52 -9.62
N TRP A 197 -0.21 0.27 -9.78
CA TRP A 197 1.21 -0.07 -9.74
C TRP A 197 2.00 0.60 -10.86
N LYS A 198 1.44 0.70 -12.07
CA LYS A 198 2.05 1.48 -13.16
C LYS A 198 2.19 2.95 -12.80
N ALA A 199 1.15 3.55 -12.23
CA ALA A 199 1.19 4.95 -11.82
C ALA A 199 2.17 5.21 -10.66
N GLU A 200 2.32 4.26 -9.74
CA GLU A 200 3.34 4.29 -8.70
C GLU A 200 4.76 4.27 -9.27
N PHE A 201 5.02 3.40 -10.25
CA PHE A 201 6.31 3.32 -10.92
C PHE A 201 6.65 4.61 -11.68
N ARG A 202 5.67 5.18 -12.40
CA ARG A 202 5.82 6.42 -13.18
C ARG A 202 6.06 7.69 -12.34
N GLN A 203 5.89 7.64 -11.03
CA GLN A 203 6.34 8.74 -10.16
C GLN A 203 7.86 8.87 -10.14
N TYR A 204 8.57 7.76 -10.36
CA TYR A 204 10.03 7.69 -10.34
C TYR A 204 10.59 7.67 -11.76
N ASP A 205 9.92 6.97 -12.70
CA ASP A 205 10.27 7.01 -14.12
C ASP A 205 9.71 8.27 -14.81
N VAL A 206 10.33 9.42 -14.49
CA VAL A 206 9.95 10.73 -15.05
C VAL A 206 10.25 10.81 -16.55
N GLU A 207 11.32 10.15 -17.00
CA GLU A 207 11.78 10.16 -18.39
C GLU A 207 11.08 9.13 -19.29
N GLN A 208 10.23 8.26 -18.73
CA GLN A 208 9.47 7.22 -19.44
C GLN A 208 10.35 6.21 -20.18
N HIS A 209 11.44 5.78 -19.54
CA HIS A 209 12.33 4.76 -20.07
C HIS A 209 11.88 3.32 -19.73
N ASP A 210 10.74 3.17 -19.04
CA ASP A 210 10.23 1.90 -18.50
C ASP A 210 11.21 1.20 -17.52
N CYS A 211 12.14 1.98 -16.95
CA CYS A 211 13.10 1.54 -15.96
C CYS A 211 13.35 2.61 -14.89
N ILE A 212 13.66 2.15 -13.67
CA ILE A 212 14.09 2.99 -12.54
C ILE A 212 15.36 2.40 -11.94
N THR A 213 16.12 3.20 -11.20
CA THR A 213 17.32 2.73 -10.50
C THR A 213 16.97 1.82 -9.33
N ALA A 214 17.92 0.99 -8.88
CA ALA A 214 17.73 0.14 -7.70
C ALA A 214 17.41 0.94 -6.43
N GLU A 215 17.97 2.14 -6.25
CA GLU A 215 17.65 3.04 -5.14
C GLU A 215 16.17 3.50 -5.20
N GLU A 216 15.71 3.97 -6.36
CA GLU A 216 14.33 4.41 -6.56
C GLU A 216 13.34 3.25 -6.36
N PHE A 217 13.69 2.07 -6.86
CA PHE A 217 12.91 0.86 -6.64
C PHE A 217 12.83 0.50 -5.15
N ALA A 218 13.94 0.58 -4.42
CA ALA A 218 13.96 0.29 -2.99
C ALA A 218 13.18 1.36 -2.18
N ALA A 219 13.23 2.63 -2.57
CA ALA A 219 12.40 3.69 -2.01
C ALA A 219 10.90 3.46 -2.30
N LEU A 220 10.56 2.99 -3.50
CA LEU A 220 9.20 2.64 -3.90
C LEU A 220 8.66 1.43 -3.10
N ILE A 221 9.49 0.40 -2.87
CA ILE A 221 9.15 -0.70 -1.95
C ILE A 221 8.91 -0.15 -0.55
N ALA A 222 9.84 0.63 0.00
CA ALA A 222 9.73 1.19 1.34
C ALA A 222 8.49 2.08 1.52
N ARG A 223 8.05 2.77 0.47
CA ARG A 223 6.80 3.54 0.43
C ARG A 223 5.56 2.66 0.60
N GLN A 224 5.56 1.48 -0.03
CA GLN A 224 4.47 0.50 0.09
C GLN A 224 4.53 -0.31 1.40
N VAL A 225 5.70 -0.44 2.03
CA VAL A 225 5.84 -1.04 3.36
C VAL A 225 5.24 -0.10 4.40
N LEU A 226 3.96 -0.32 4.74
CA LEU A 226 3.25 0.51 5.70
C LEU A 226 3.62 0.12 7.15
N GLY A 227 4.59 0.84 7.73
CA GLY A 227 4.98 0.70 9.14
C GLY A 227 5.15 2.06 9.84
N SER A 228 4.85 2.15 11.14
CA SER A 228 5.13 3.35 11.95
C SER A 228 6.63 3.63 12.09
N HIS A 229 7.47 2.62 11.86
CA HIS A 229 8.92 2.69 11.86
C HIS A 229 9.44 1.85 10.69
N LEU A 230 10.13 2.49 9.74
CA LEU A 230 10.97 1.78 8.79
C LEU A 230 12.26 1.41 9.55
N PRO A 231 12.66 0.13 9.63
CA PRO A 231 13.93 -0.24 10.24
C PRO A 231 15.09 0.58 9.69
N TYR A 232 16.01 0.99 10.57
CA TYR A 232 17.12 1.86 10.19
C TYR A 232 18.03 1.25 9.12
N TYR A 233 18.32 -0.06 9.23
CA TYR A 233 19.14 -0.77 8.25
C TYR A 233 18.54 -0.73 6.83
N LEU A 234 17.20 -0.67 6.68
CA LEU A 234 16.59 -0.53 5.35
C LEU A 234 16.92 0.82 4.72
N VAL A 235 16.95 1.88 5.52
CA VAL A 235 17.34 3.22 5.04
C VAL A 235 18.81 3.21 4.62
N GLU A 236 19.67 2.52 5.37
CA GLU A 236 21.08 2.35 4.99
C GLU A 236 21.22 1.50 3.72
N ASN A 237 20.55 0.36 3.63
CA ASN A 237 20.59 -0.52 2.46
C ASN A 237 20.08 0.18 1.20
N ILE A 238 19.00 0.98 1.28
CA ILE A 238 18.53 1.82 0.16
C ILE A 238 19.63 2.77 -0.30
N ARG A 239 20.33 3.43 0.64
CA ARG A 239 21.44 4.34 0.30
C ARG A 239 22.63 3.60 -0.30
N CYS A 240 22.90 2.36 0.13
CA CYS A 240 23.97 1.54 -0.43
C CYS A 240 23.68 1.09 -1.88
N LEU A 241 22.42 1.09 -2.30
CA LEU A 241 22.03 0.85 -3.70
C LEU A 241 22.24 2.09 -4.60
N HIS A 242 22.53 3.26 -4.02
CA HIS A 242 22.80 4.47 -4.79
C HIS A 242 24.03 4.27 -5.69
N GLY A 243 23.84 4.46 -6.99
CA GLY A 243 24.93 4.34 -7.97
C GLY A 243 25.38 2.90 -8.26
N SER A 244 24.63 1.87 -7.87
CA SER A 244 24.98 0.47 -8.20
C SER A 244 24.97 0.19 -9.71
N GLY A 245 24.24 1.00 -10.48
CA GLY A 245 24.01 0.82 -11.92
C GLY A 245 22.93 -0.21 -12.24
N ASP A 246 22.38 -0.90 -11.24
CA ASP A 246 21.28 -1.82 -11.41
C ASP A 246 19.98 -1.08 -11.71
N VAL A 247 19.25 -1.60 -12.69
CA VAL A 247 17.98 -1.04 -13.14
C VAL A 247 16.86 -2.06 -12.99
N VAL A 248 15.67 -1.56 -12.66
CA VAL A 248 14.46 -2.34 -12.51
C VAL A 248 13.42 -1.86 -13.52
N THR A 249 12.92 -2.79 -14.32
CA THR A 249 11.90 -2.48 -15.33
C THR A 249 10.49 -2.49 -14.74
N LEU A 250 9.54 -1.87 -15.45
CA LEU A 250 8.12 -1.92 -15.08
C LEU A 250 7.60 -3.36 -14.91
N ASN A 251 8.01 -4.28 -15.77
CA ASN A 251 7.59 -5.69 -15.67
C ASN A 251 8.12 -6.38 -14.40
N MET A 252 9.36 -6.05 -13.99
CA MET A 252 9.93 -6.55 -12.73
C MET A 252 9.14 -6.03 -11.52
N TRP A 253 8.71 -4.77 -11.57
CA TRP A 253 7.86 -4.16 -10.54
C TRP A 253 6.48 -4.80 -10.46
N LEU A 254 5.82 -5.01 -11.60
CA LEU A 254 4.51 -5.66 -11.66
C LEU A 254 4.59 -7.11 -11.14
N GLY A 255 5.58 -7.87 -11.60
CA GLY A 255 5.80 -9.25 -11.15
C GLY A 255 6.07 -9.33 -9.64
N LEU A 256 6.84 -8.39 -9.08
CA LEU A 256 7.03 -8.31 -7.63
C LEU A 256 5.69 -8.12 -6.92
N ASN A 257 4.88 -7.13 -7.32
CA ASN A 257 3.62 -6.85 -6.63
C ASN A 257 2.61 -8.00 -6.76
N GLU A 258 2.58 -8.68 -7.90
CA GLU A 258 1.77 -9.89 -8.07
C GLU A 258 2.22 -11.00 -7.11
N ALA A 259 3.54 -11.21 -6.95
CA ALA A 259 4.07 -12.15 -5.97
C ALA A 259 3.67 -11.82 -4.53
N MET A 260 3.63 -10.52 -4.18
CA MET A 260 3.26 -10.08 -2.84
C MET A 260 1.79 -10.35 -2.50
N LEU A 261 0.91 -10.52 -3.49
CA LEU A 261 -0.48 -10.92 -3.23
C LEU A 261 -0.59 -12.32 -2.58
N TYR A 262 0.45 -13.14 -2.75
CA TYR A 262 0.54 -14.50 -2.21
C TYR A 262 1.53 -14.57 -1.04
N ALA A 263 1.84 -13.42 -0.43
CA ALA A 263 2.79 -13.28 0.66
C ALA A 263 2.55 -14.23 1.83
N ASP A 264 1.30 -14.48 2.21
CA ASP A 264 0.97 -15.39 3.32
C ASP A 264 1.38 -16.85 3.04
N GLN A 265 1.25 -17.30 1.78
CA GLN A 265 1.69 -18.65 1.38
C GLN A 265 3.20 -18.73 1.33
N LEU A 266 3.84 -17.75 0.70
CA LEU A 266 5.29 -17.66 0.66
C LEU A 266 5.86 -17.62 2.07
N ALA A 267 5.22 -16.88 2.99
CA ALA A 267 5.57 -16.83 4.40
C ALA A 267 5.51 -18.21 5.05
N ALA A 268 4.42 -18.95 4.87
CA ALA A 268 4.28 -20.29 5.43
C ALA A 268 5.35 -21.27 4.89
N HIS A 269 5.66 -21.22 3.59
CA HIS A 269 6.72 -22.05 2.99
C HIS A 269 8.10 -21.69 3.54
N VAL A 270 8.39 -20.39 3.68
CA VAL A 270 9.63 -19.88 4.25
C VAL A 270 9.76 -20.29 5.73
N GLU A 271 8.70 -20.15 6.54
CA GLU A 271 8.66 -20.57 7.95
C GLU A 271 8.89 -22.09 8.11
N MET A 272 8.30 -22.90 7.22
CA MET A 272 8.51 -24.35 7.20
C MET A 272 9.97 -24.71 6.87
N PHE A 273 10.58 -24.01 5.90
CA PHE A 273 11.99 -24.22 5.54
C PHE A 273 12.92 -23.83 6.69
N LEU A 274 12.66 -22.70 7.36
CA LEU A 274 13.45 -22.28 8.52
C LEU A 274 13.35 -23.23 9.71
N SER A 275 12.20 -23.89 9.88
CA SER A 275 11.99 -24.86 10.96
C SER A 275 12.96 -26.06 10.85
N SER A 276 13.63 -26.24 9.71
CA SER A 276 14.72 -27.21 9.55
C SER A 276 16.09 -26.68 10.00
N GLY A 277 16.19 -25.46 10.51
CA GLY A 277 17.44 -24.81 10.95
C GLY A 277 18.34 -24.28 9.82
N MET A 278 17.82 -24.18 8.59
CA MET A 278 18.57 -23.66 7.44
C MET A 278 18.24 -22.19 7.18
N SER A 279 19.21 -21.41 6.71
CA SER A 279 18.97 -20.06 6.18
C SER A 279 18.47 -20.13 4.74
N VAL A 280 17.62 -19.18 4.34
CA VAL A 280 17.12 -19.10 2.95
C VAL A 280 18.12 -18.34 2.10
N THR A 281 18.82 -19.07 1.24
CA THR A 281 19.67 -18.46 0.20
C THR A 281 18.82 -17.93 -0.95
N LYS A 282 19.40 -17.12 -1.84
CA LYS A 282 18.74 -16.65 -3.08
C LYS A 282 18.17 -17.81 -3.91
N ARG A 283 18.90 -18.92 -4.01
CA ARG A 283 18.46 -20.12 -4.75
C ARG A 283 17.26 -20.77 -4.09
N ASP A 284 17.26 -20.85 -2.77
CA ASP A 284 16.15 -21.42 -2.01
C ASP A 284 14.92 -20.52 -2.10
N PHE A 285 15.12 -19.19 -2.09
CA PHE A 285 14.04 -18.23 -2.31
C PHE A 285 13.36 -18.41 -3.68
N HIS A 286 14.12 -18.54 -4.76
CA HIS A 286 13.54 -18.87 -6.08
C HIS A 286 12.76 -20.17 -6.08
N ARG A 287 13.26 -21.20 -5.40
CA ARG A 287 12.57 -22.49 -5.27
C ARG A 287 11.26 -22.32 -4.50
N LEU A 288 11.28 -21.61 -3.37
CA LEU A 288 10.09 -21.35 -2.56
C LEU A 288 9.05 -20.51 -3.30
N MET A 289 9.48 -19.56 -4.13
CA MET A 289 8.59 -18.83 -5.05
C MET A 289 8.01 -19.74 -6.13
N SER A 290 8.78 -20.66 -6.70
CA SER A 290 8.26 -21.60 -7.71
C SER A 290 7.23 -22.61 -7.15
N MET A 291 7.16 -22.76 -5.82
CA MET A 291 6.17 -23.59 -5.14
C MET A 291 4.85 -22.86 -4.92
N THR A 292 4.81 -21.53 -5.09
CA THR A 292 3.56 -20.77 -5.10
C THR A 292 3.05 -20.67 -6.54
N GLU A 293 1.77 -20.30 -6.72
CA GLU A 293 1.15 -20.09 -8.05
C GLU A 293 1.69 -18.83 -8.79
N VAL A 294 2.83 -18.30 -8.35
CA VAL A 294 3.36 -17.01 -8.77
C VAL A 294 4.44 -17.18 -9.83
N SER A 295 4.43 -16.30 -10.82
CA SER A 295 5.51 -16.21 -11.81
C SER A 295 6.86 -15.94 -11.13
N ALA A 296 7.89 -16.70 -11.51
CA ALA A 296 9.23 -16.51 -10.95
C ALA A 296 9.74 -15.08 -11.24
N LEU A 297 10.27 -14.42 -10.20
CA LEU A 297 10.90 -13.12 -10.36
C LEU A 297 12.26 -13.27 -11.07
N PRO A 298 12.67 -12.29 -11.88
CA PRO A 298 14.03 -12.26 -12.42
C PRO A 298 15.09 -12.23 -11.31
N ASN A 299 16.25 -12.85 -11.57
CA ASN A 299 17.36 -12.90 -10.60
C ASN A 299 17.77 -11.49 -10.13
N THR A 300 17.81 -10.52 -11.03
CA THR A 300 18.10 -9.11 -10.71
C THR A 300 17.12 -8.53 -9.68
N THR A 301 15.82 -8.83 -9.79
CA THR A 301 14.82 -8.39 -8.80
C THR A 301 15.10 -9.05 -7.45
N VAL A 302 15.40 -10.35 -7.43
CA VAL A 302 15.71 -11.10 -6.21
C VAL A 302 17.00 -10.60 -5.57
N ASP A 303 18.01 -10.26 -6.36
CA ASP A 303 19.27 -9.70 -5.88
C ASP A 303 19.05 -8.37 -5.16
N ILE A 304 18.22 -7.49 -5.72
CA ILE A 304 17.90 -6.19 -5.08
C ILE A 304 17.05 -6.39 -3.82
N ILE A 305 16.11 -7.35 -3.83
CA ILE A 305 15.33 -7.71 -2.63
C ILE A 305 16.24 -8.21 -1.52
N PHE A 306 17.17 -9.12 -1.83
CA PHE A 306 18.14 -9.61 -0.86
C PHE A 306 19.06 -8.48 -0.38
N ALA A 307 19.59 -7.64 -1.27
CA ALA A 307 20.41 -6.49 -0.87
C ALA A 307 19.65 -5.49 0.02
N LEU A 308 18.33 -5.35 -0.21
CA LEU A 308 17.48 -4.47 0.60
C LEU A 308 17.24 -5.06 1.99
N PHE A 309 17.00 -6.37 2.11
CA PHE A 309 16.58 -7.02 3.36
C PHE A 309 17.69 -7.80 4.08
N ASP A 310 18.89 -7.86 3.52
CA ASP A 310 20.07 -8.40 4.17
C ASP A 310 20.60 -7.39 5.19
N LYS A 311 20.31 -7.67 6.46
CA LYS A 311 20.65 -6.80 7.59
C LYS A 311 22.10 -6.92 8.03
N ASN A 312 22.68 -8.11 7.94
CA ASN A 312 24.02 -8.39 8.44
C ASN A 312 25.07 -8.44 7.31
N GLY A 313 24.63 -8.34 6.06
CA GLY A 313 25.48 -8.32 4.87
C GLY A 313 26.06 -9.70 4.54
N ASP A 314 25.49 -10.79 5.06
CA ASP A 314 26.03 -12.14 4.89
C ASP A 314 25.57 -12.83 3.59
N GLY A 315 24.73 -12.16 2.79
CA GLY A 315 24.15 -12.68 1.56
C GLY A 315 22.93 -13.56 1.77
N SER A 316 22.47 -13.71 3.01
CA SER A 316 21.25 -14.40 3.44
C SER A 316 20.29 -13.41 4.08
N MET A 317 19.00 -13.66 3.93
CA MET A 317 17.98 -12.76 4.44
C MET A 317 17.49 -13.22 5.82
N GLU A 318 17.56 -12.34 6.83
CA GLU A 318 16.87 -12.55 8.11
C GLU A 318 15.35 -12.42 7.90
N ILE A 319 14.66 -13.54 8.01
CA ILE A 319 13.28 -13.69 7.51
C ILE A 319 12.24 -12.98 8.37
N ASP A 320 12.48 -12.76 9.65
CA ASP A 320 11.51 -12.08 10.52
C ASP A 320 11.13 -10.70 9.99
N GLU A 321 12.08 -10.01 9.36
CA GLU A 321 11.87 -8.68 8.78
C GLU A 321 11.37 -8.74 7.33
N PHE A 322 11.81 -9.73 6.54
CA PHE A 322 11.19 -10.01 5.25
C PHE A 322 9.70 -10.31 5.40
N LEU A 323 9.31 -11.17 6.35
CA LEU A 323 7.92 -11.49 6.65
C LEU A 323 7.15 -10.29 7.21
N PHE A 324 7.80 -9.45 8.03
CA PHE A 324 7.22 -8.19 8.49
C PHE A 324 6.79 -7.33 7.30
N ILE A 325 7.62 -7.24 6.27
CA ILE A 325 7.35 -6.43 5.09
C ILE A 325 6.29 -7.07 4.20
N MET A 326 6.42 -8.37 3.94
CA MET A 326 5.48 -9.17 3.17
C MET A 326 4.06 -9.07 3.72
N ARG A 327 3.89 -9.20 5.04
CA ARG A 327 2.58 -9.14 5.72
C ARG A 327 2.01 -7.72 5.80
N ASN A 328 2.86 -6.69 5.90
CA ASN A 328 2.40 -5.31 6.05
C ASN A 328 2.18 -4.59 4.70
N LYS A 329 2.85 -4.99 3.63
CA LYS A 329 2.72 -4.40 2.29
C LYS A 329 1.32 -4.58 1.69
N VAL A 330 0.70 -5.75 1.85
CA VAL A 330 -0.60 -6.09 1.23
C VAL A 330 -1.74 -5.19 1.72
N ARG A 331 -1.58 -4.55 2.87
CA ARG A 331 -2.72 -3.90 3.51
C ARG A 331 -3.17 -2.59 2.86
N TYR A 332 -2.34 -1.86 2.08
CA TYR A 332 -2.43 -0.40 1.67
C TYR A 332 -3.08 0.58 2.70
N HIS A 333 -3.47 0.09 3.86
CA HIS A 333 -4.24 0.70 4.91
C HIS A 333 -3.53 0.40 6.21
N TYR A 334 -3.29 1.47 6.94
CA TYR A 334 -2.93 1.33 8.33
C TYR A 334 -4.23 1.28 9.12
N SER A 335 -4.72 0.08 9.45
CA SER A 335 -5.83 -0.09 10.39
C SER A 335 -5.32 0.19 11.80
N VAL A 336 -5.19 1.46 12.16
CA VAL A 336 -4.92 1.82 13.55
C VAL A 336 -6.22 1.64 14.30
N PRO A 337 -6.25 0.97 15.47
CA PRO A 337 -7.27 1.27 16.44
C PRO A 337 -7.29 2.80 16.62
N PRO A 338 -8.46 3.45 16.61
CA PRO A 338 -8.53 4.91 16.64
C PRO A 338 -7.67 5.43 17.79
N ARG A 339 -6.65 6.24 17.47
CA ARG A 339 -5.81 6.87 18.50
C ARG A 339 -6.73 7.68 19.41
N MET A 340 -6.88 7.28 20.67
CA MET A 340 -7.43 8.17 21.68
C MET A 340 -6.59 9.46 21.64
N ARG A 341 -7.23 10.61 21.41
CA ARG A 341 -6.57 11.92 21.56
C ARG A 341 -6.08 12.02 23.00
N LYS A 342 -4.82 11.71 23.23
CA LYS A 342 -4.12 11.99 24.49
C LYS A 342 -3.60 13.41 24.41
N SER A 343 -3.82 14.19 25.45
CA SER A 343 -3.27 15.55 25.55
C SER A 343 -1.73 15.49 25.55
N LEU A 344 -1.08 16.55 25.06
CA LEU A 344 0.39 16.69 25.05
C LEU A 344 1.02 16.38 26.43
N PRO A 345 0.49 16.87 27.57
CA PRO A 345 1.01 16.55 28.90
C PRO A 345 0.98 15.05 29.22
N ARG A 346 -0.08 14.35 28.79
CA ARG A 346 -0.24 12.90 29.03
C ARG A 346 0.75 12.09 28.20
N ARG A 347 0.99 12.50 26.95
CA ARG A 347 2.02 11.88 26.10
C ARG A 347 3.43 12.10 26.65
N PHE A 348 3.71 13.30 27.16
CA PHE A 348 5.00 13.62 27.75
C PHE A 348 5.29 12.74 28.98
N LEU A 349 4.31 12.57 29.86
CA LEU A 349 4.44 11.70 31.05
C LEU A 349 4.62 10.22 30.68
N GLU A 350 3.89 9.72 29.68
CA GLU A 350 4.04 8.34 29.22
C GLU A 350 5.44 8.10 28.62
N CYS A 351 5.90 8.98 27.71
CA CYS A 351 7.24 8.85 27.12
C CYS A 351 8.36 8.98 28.16
N SER A 352 8.22 9.87 29.14
CA SER A 352 9.22 10.00 30.21
C SER A 352 9.20 8.80 31.16
N SER A 353 8.04 8.19 31.40
CA SER A 353 7.94 6.96 32.20
C SER A 353 8.54 5.74 31.52
N GLU A 354 8.38 5.59 30.19
CA GLU A 354 8.99 4.51 29.41
C GLU A 354 10.52 4.66 29.38
N LEU A 355 11.03 5.88 29.18
CA LEU A 355 12.47 6.15 29.16
C LEU A 355 13.14 5.90 30.52
N LEU A 356 12.43 6.17 31.62
CA LEU A 356 12.89 5.85 32.97
C LEU A 356 12.81 4.34 33.29
N ALA A 357 11.87 3.62 32.68
CA ALA A 357 11.76 2.17 32.84
C ALA A 357 12.88 1.40 32.10
N ASP A 358 13.32 1.91 30.94
CA ASP A 358 14.44 1.33 30.19
C ASP A 358 15.81 1.66 30.80
N LEU A 359 15.94 2.78 31.51
CA LEU A 359 17.14 3.12 32.29
C LEU A 359 17.28 2.33 33.60
N GLY A 360 16.23 1.59 33.99
CA GLY A 360 16.18 0.78 35.20
C GLY A 360 16.43 -0.72 35.01
N ARG A 361 16.79 -1.17 33.79
CA ARG A 361 17.17 -2.56 33.50
C ARG A 361 18.66 -2.73 33.26
#